data_AF-A0A5J4Y610-F1
#
_entry.id   AF-A0A5J4Y610-F1
#
_cell.length_a   1.000
_cell.length_b   1.000
_cell.length_c   1.000
_cell.angle_alpha   90.00
_cell.angle_beta   90.00
_cell.angle_gamma   90.00
#
_symmetry.space_group_name_H-M   'P 1'
#
loop_
_entity.id
_entity.type
_entity.pdbx_description
1 polymer ?
#
loop_
_entity_poly.entity_id
_entity_poly.type
_entity_poly.pdbx_seq_one_letter_code
_entity_poly.pdbx_strand_id
1 'polypeptide(L)'
;MKAQNRFAELQKRVVLIDERLSILERAITTSDRSAALKVRQEVILQRLCSLEGSHVEANVSGTQAKLGTELKERGVKSFSFKVVPENYYKEDLEFRQACLEAASIHHLCKSLIYENPKLPANQESSGTQDLRYYLVIVQYAAKLHGEKVKRFLHKTNGKLGIQYFRPRQAAFETSEKLSGYPSGSVTPVGLKTPLPIILSHEIAKLQPDFFWMGGGEEFLKLGLHVSDFVDAYKPFIVDCTY
;
A
#
# COMPACT_ATOMS: atom_id res chain seq x y z
N MET A 1 -11.78 -37.23 66.40
CA MET A 1 -10.61 -36.52 66.95
C MET A 1 -9.40 -36.45 66.00
N LYS A 2 -8.90 -37.56 65.41
CA LYS A 2 -7.72 -37.53 64.51
C LYS A 2 -7.89 -36.70 63.22
N ALA A 3 -9.09 -36.68 62.62
CA ALA A 3 -9.35 -35.94 61.37
C ALA A 3 -9.40 -34.41 61.57
N GLN A 4 -9.96 -33.93 62.69
CA GLN A 4 -10.00 -32.50 63.03
C GLN A 4 -8.61 -31.94 63.31
N ASN A 5 -7.73 -32.71 63.97
CA ASN A 5 -6.35 -32.29 64.19
C ASN A 5 -5.56 -32.17 62.88
N ARG A 6 -5.76 -33.11 61.94
CA ARG A 6 -5.12 -33.06 60.62
C ARG A 6 -5.60 -31.88 59.77
N PHE A 7 -6.87 -31.53 59.86
CA PHE A 7 -7.43 -30.37 59.18
C PHE A 7 -6.88 -29.05 59.74
N ALA A 8 -6.82 -28.92 61.06
CA ALA A 8 -6.23 -27.74 61.71
C ALA A 8 -4.74 -27.58 61.37
N GLU A 9 -4.00 -28.69 61.24
CA GLU A 9 -2.59 -28.67 60.84
C GLU A 9 -2.40 -28.29 59.37
N LEU A 10 -3.29 -28.74 58.48
CA LEU A 10 -3.30 -28.33 57.07
C LEU A 10 -3.62 -26.84 56.92
N GLN A 11 -4.59 -26.32 57.67
CA GLN A 11 -4.92 -24.88 57.65
C GLN A 11 -3.73 -24.02 58.07
N LYS A 12 -3.00 -24.42 59.13
CA LYS A 12 -1.76 -23.73 59.54
C LYS A 12 -0.70 -23.74 58.46
N ARG A 13 -0.56 -24.85 57.73
CA ARG A 13 0.40 -24.96 56.61
C ARG A 13 0.02 -24.08 55.42
N VAL A 14 -1.26 -23.98 55.09
CA VAL A 14 -1.75 -23.10 54.01
C VAL A 14 -1.47 -21.64 54.33
N VAL A 15 -1.78 -21.20 55.55
CA VAL A 15 -1.47 -19.83 56.00
C VAL A 15 0.02 -19.53 55.92
N LEU A 16 0.87 -20.45 56.35
CA LEU A 16 2.33 -20.29 56.27
C LEU A 16 2.84 -20.22 54.82
N ILE A 17 2.20 -20.96 53.90
CA ILE A 17 2.54 -20.91 52.47
C ILE A 17 2.16 -19.54 51.89
N ASP A 18 0.96 -19.05 52.19
CA ASP A 18 0.49 -17.73 51.71
C ASP A 18 1.38 -16.59 52.23
N GLU A 19 1.79 -16.64 53.50
CA GLU A 19 2.72 -15.66 54.05
C GLU A 19 4.06 -15.66 53.30
N ARG A 20 4.61 -16.84 53.01
CA ARG A 20 5.87 -16.97 52.26
C ARG A 20 5.73 -16.53 50.80
N LEU A 21 4.60 -16.82 50.17
CA LEU A 21 4.29 -16.35 48.81
C LEU A 21 4.22 -14.82 48.77
N SER A 22 3.54 -14.19 49.74
CA SER A 22 3.45 -12.73 49.81
C SER A 22 4.82 -12.05 49.98
N ILE A 23 5.74 -12.67 50.71
CA ILE A 23 7.10 -12.17 50.90
C ILE A 23 7.90 -12.30 49.59
N LEU A 24 7.78 -13.42 48.88
CA LEU A 24 8.43 -13.64 47.60
C LEU A 24 7.93 -12.67 46.52
N GLU A 25 6.63 -12.44 46.45
CA GLU A 25 6.02 -11.48 45.51
C GLU A 25 6.53 -10.06 45.77
N ARG A 26 6.57 -9.62 47.03
CA ARG A 26 7.14 -8.32 47.40
C ARG A 26 8.61 -8.23 47.02
N ALA A 27 9.41 -9.27 47.30
CA ALA A 27 10.83 -9.31 46.99
C ALA A 27 11.12 -9.26 45.47
N ILE A 28 10.28 -9.90 44.64
CA ILE A 28 10.37 -9.82 43.18
C ILE A 28 10.03 -8.42 42.68
N THR A 29 9.02 -7.80 43.29
CA THR A 29 8.54 -6.45 42.93
C THR A 29 9.52 -5.36 43.34
N THR A 30 10.18 -5.51 44.50
CA THR A 30 11.23 -4.59 44.99
C THR A 30 12.63 -4.94 44.48
N SER A 31 12.79 -6.00 43.68
CA SER A 31 14.09 -6.34 43.13
C SER A 31 14.52 -5.27 42.13
N ASP A 32 15.53 -4.47 42.51
CA ASP A 32 16.19 -3.48 41.64
C ASP A 32 16.58 -4.06 40.28
N ARG A 33 16.81 -5.37 40.20
CA ARG A 33 17.14 -6.09 38.97
C ARG A 33 15.97 -6.13 37.98
N SER A 34 14.73 -6.25 38.45
CA SER A 34 13.51 -6.21 37.63
C SER A 34 13.23 -4.80 37.10
N ALA A 35 13.36 -3.79 37.96
CA ALA A 35 13.25 -2.39 37.56
C ALA A 35 14.34 -1.99 36.55
N ALA A 36 15.59 -2.39 36.79
CA ALA A 36 16.71 -2.15 35.86
C ALA A 36 16.53 -2.86 34.51
N LEU A 37 15.92 -4.05 34.49
CA LEU A 37 15.60 -4.76 33.25
C LEU A 37 14.52 -4.04 32.43
N LYS A 38 13.47 -3.51 33.09
CA LYS A 38 12.44 -2.69 32.41
C LYS A 38 13.04 -1.43 31.80
N VAL A 39 13.85 -0.69 32.56
CA VAL A 39 14.55 0.50 32.04
C VAL A 39 15.45 0.16 30.86
N ARG A 40 16.18 -0.97 30.92
CA ARG A 40 16.99 -1.44 29.78
C ARG A 40 16.14 -1.80 28.57
N GLN A 41 14.99 -2.44 28.77
CA GLN A 41 14.04 -2.77 27.70
C GLN A 41 13.53 -1.50 27.02
N GLU A 42 13.15 -0.48 27.78
CA GLU A 42 12.70 0.83 27.27
C GLU A 42 13.79 1.52 26.44
N VAL A 43 15.03 1.53 26.95
CA VAL A 43 16.19 2.09 26.24
C VAL A 43 16.49 1.31 24.95
N ILE A 44 16.35 -0.02 24.97
CA ILE A 44 16.53 -0.86 23.77
C ILE A 44 15.43 -0.55 22.75
N LEU A 45 14.17 -0.44 23.17
CA LEU A 45 13.06 -0.08 22.28
C LEU A 45 13.25 1.31 21.66
N GLN A 46 13.72 2.27 22.44
CA GLN A 46 14.01 3.63 21.95
C GLN A 46 15.19 3.65 20.97
N ARG A 47 16.22 2.83 21.20
CA ARG A 47 17.33 2.64 20.26
C ARG A 47 16.90 1.91 19.01
N LEU A 48 16.04 0.90 19.09
CA LEU A 48 15.47 0.21 17.93
C LEU A 48 14.65 1.17 17.09
N CYS A 49 13.78 1.98 17.71
CA CYS A 49 13.00 3.00 17.01
C CYS A 49 13.90 4.04 16.31
N SER A 50 15.02 4.42 16.95
CA SER A 50 16.00 5.34 16.36
C SER A 50 16.79 4.68 15.22
N LEU A 51 17.19 3.42 15.38
CA LEU A 51 17.89 2.64 14.36
C LEU A 51 16.99 2.35 13.17
N GLU A 52 15.71 2.02 13.37
CA GLU A 52 14.73 1.88 12.30
C GLU A 52 14.57 3.19 11.53
N GLY A 53 14.51 4.34 12.21
CA GLY A 53 14.54 5.67 11.58
C GLY A 53 15.80 5.92 10.75
N SER A 54 16.98 5.62 11.30
CA SER A 54 18.27 5.77 10.60
C SER A 54 18.44 4.79 9.43
N HIS A 55 17.89 3.58 9.54
CA HIS A 55 18.05 2.53 8.53
C HIS A 55 17.14 2.76 7.31
N VAL A 56 16.00 3.44 7.50
CA VAL A 56 15.10 3.88 6.42
C VAL A 56 15.72 5.02 5.61
N GLU A 57 16.48 5.93 6.22
CA GLU A 57 17.18 6.99 5.47
C GLU A 57 18.41 6.47 4.68
N ALA A 58 19.02 5.37 5.11
CA ALA A 58 20.27 4.86 4.51
C ALA A 58 20.10 3.85 3.35
N ASN A 59 18.87 3.38 3.07
CA ASN A 59 18.61 2.39 2.01
C ASN A 59 17.45 2.83 1.09
N VAL A 60 17.50 4.06 0.60
CA VAL A 60 16.62 4.47 -0.53
C VAL A 60 16.96 3.58 -1.72
N SER A 61 16.05 2.70 -2.12
CA SER A 61 16.29 1.81 -3.25
C SER A 61 16.57 2.62 -4.53
N GLY A 62 17.31 2.05 -5.48
CA GLY A 62 17.54 2.70 -6.78
C GLY A 62 16.22 3.08 -7.47
N THR A 63 15.15 2.30 -7.24
CA THR A 63 13.79 2.60 -7.71
C THR A 63 13.22 3.84 -7.04
N GLN A 64 13.28 3.93 -5.70
CA GLN A 64 12.78 5.11 -4.97
C GLN A 64 13.49 6.38 -5.42
N ALA A 65 14.82 6.33 -5.60
CA ALA A 65 15.59 7.47 -6.09
C ALA A 65 15.14 7.89 -7.50
N LYS A 66 15.02 6.93 -8.43
CA LYS A 66 14.54 7.18 -9.80
C LYS A 66 13.15 7.80 -9.82
N LEU A 67 12.21 7.22 -9.09
CA LEU A 67 10.82 7.70 -9.02
C LEU A 67 10.73 9.08 -8.37
N GLY A 68 11.47 9.29 -7.27
CA GLY A 68 11.51 10.57 -6.58
C GLY A 68 12.08 11.70 -7.44
N THR A 69 13.08 11.41 -8.27
CA THR A 69 13.61 12.38 -9.24
C THR A 69 12.57 12.76 -10.28
N GLU A 70 11.91 11.79 -10.91
CA GLU A 70 10.87 12.08 -11.92
C GLU A 70 9.70 12.90 -11.33
N LEU A 71 9.23 12.54 -10.13
CA LEU A 71 8.15 13.25 -9.45
C LEU A 71 8.52 14.73 -9.25
N LYS A 72 9.74 15.00 -8.78
CA LYS A 72 10.26 16.36 -8.59
C LYS A 72 10.38 17.12 -9.92
N GLU A 73 10.91 16.47 -10.96
CA GLU A 73 11.03 17.06 -12.31
C GLU A 73 9.67 17.43 -12.90
N ARG A 74 8.62 16.67 -12.57
CA ARG A 74 7.24 16.95 -12.98
C ARG A 74 6.51 17.94 -12.07
N GLY A 75 7.17 18.47 -11.04
CA GLY A 75 6.62 19.49 -10.15
C GLY A 75 5.69 18.95 -9.04
N VAL A 76 5.74 17.65 -8.75
CA VAL A 76 5.03 17.09 -7.58
C VAL A 76 5.68 17.61 -6.31
N LYS A 77 4.88 18.22 -5.43
CA LYS A 77 5.38 18.96 -4.26
C LYS A 77 5.69 18.04 -3.10
N SER A 78 4.84 17.03 -2.89
CA SER A 78 4.96 16.09 -1.78
C SER A 78 4.59 14.68 -2.22
N PHE A 79 5.37 13.71 -1.77
CA PHE A 79 5.13 12.28 -1.99
C PHE A 79 5.72 11.48 -0.84
N SER A 80 5.23 10.25 -0.66
CA SER A 80 5.71 9.35 0.39
C SER A 80 6.00 7.96 -0.17
N PHE A 81 7.09 7.36 0.29
CA PHE A 81 7.38 5.95 0.05
C PHE A 81 7.23 5.18 1.35
N LYS A 82 6.60 4.00 1.29
CA LYS A 82 6.47 3.11 2.43
C LYS A 82 6.70 1.67 2.03
N VAL A 83 7.60 1.00 2.75
CA VAL A 83 7.78 -0.44 2.64
C VAL A 83 6.72 -1.14 3.49
N VAL A 84 6.03 -2.12 2.93
CA VAL A 84 4.98 -2.90 3.59
C VAL A 84 5.50 -4.31 3.92
N PRO A 85 4.93 -5.00 4.92
CA PRO A 85 5.39 -6.35 5.28
C PRO A 85 5.10 -7.38 4.18
N GLU A 86 5.82 -8.50 4.20
CA GLU A 86 5.66 -9.57 3.19
C GLU A 86 4.26 -10.20 3.15
N ASN A 87 3.52 -10.16 4.27
CA ASN A 87 2.14 -10.64 4.32
C ASN A 87 1.12 -9.63 3.79
N TYR A 88 1.53 -8.43 3.35
CA TYR A 88 0.62 -7.35 2.94
C TYR A 88 -0.46 -7.79 1.94
N TYR A 89 -0.12 -8.61 0.94
CA TYR A 89 -1.10 -9.10 -0.05
C TYR A 89 -1.89 -10.35 0.39
N LYS A 90 -1.50 -10.98 1.51
CA LYS A 90 -2.18 -12.14 2.10
C LYS A 90 -3.30 -11.73 3.06
N GLU A 91 -3.19 -10.53 3.64
CA GLU A 91 -4.17 -9.96 4.56
C GLU A 91 -5.27 -9.16 3.85
N ASP A 92 -6.30 -8.75 4.60
CA ASP A 92 -7.44 -7.95 4.13
C ASP A 92 -7.08 -6.47 3.83
N LEU A 93 -8.07 -5.67 3.43
CA LEU A 93 -7.82 -4.27 3.06
C LEU A 93 -7.62 -3.37 4.27
N GLU A 94 -8.22 -3.73 5.39
CA GLU A 94 -8.12 -3.04 6.68
C GLU A 94 -6.69 -3.14 7.22
N PHE A 95 -6.08 -4.33 7.20
CA PHE A 95 -4.68 -4.52 7.53
C PHE A 95 -3.78 -3.69 6.63
N ARG A 96 -4.01 -3.72 5.31
CA ARG A 96 -3.23 -2.94 4.33
C ARG A 96 -3.35 -1.44 4.57
N GLN A 97 -4.55 -0.97 4.90
CA GLN A 97 -4.82 0.41 5.24
C GLN A 97 -4.03 0.82 6.49
N ALA A 98 -4.03 -0.02 7.53
CA ALA A 98 -3.25 0.20 8.74
C ALA A 98 -1.73 0.24 8.46
N CYS A 99 -1.20 -0.68 7.64
CA CYS A 99 0.21 -0.65 7.24
C CYS A 99 0.60 0.67 6.58
N LEU A 100 -0.30 1.30 5.82
CA LEU A 100 -0.04 2.54 5.10
C LEU A 100 -0.48 3.79 5.84
N GLU A 101 -1.12 3.65 7.00
CA GLU A 101 -1.77 4.75 7.71
C GLU A 101 -2.71 5.54 6.79
N ALA A 102 -3.32 4.85 5.82
CA ALA A 102 -4.21 5.47 4.86
C ALA A 102 -5.52 5.88 5.55
N ALA A 103 -6.15 6.97 5.13
CA ALA A 103 -7.36 7.45 5.81
C ALA A 103 -8.55 6.47 5.74
N SER A 104 -8.61 5.64 4.69
CA SER A 104 -9.55 4.52 4.57
C SER A 104 -9.08 3.51 3.52
N ILE A 105 -9.73 2.35 3.43
CA ILE A 105 -9.48 1.35 2.38
C ILE A 105 -9.70 1.91 0.96
N HIS A 106 -10.49 2.97 0.82
CA HIS A 106 -10.74 3.66 -0.44
C HIS A 106 -9.55 4.51 -0.90
N HIS A 107 -8.57 4.77 -0.03
CA HIS A 107 -7.32 5.46 -0.38
C HIS A 107 -6.25 4.47 -0.89
N LEU A 108 -6.55 3.16 -0.86
CA LEU A 108 -5.69 2.12 -1.42
C LEU A 108 -6.06 1.91 -2.87
N CYS A 109 -5.12 2.18 -3.78
CA CYS A 109 -5.31 2.07 -5.22
C CYS A 109 -4.36 1.06 -5.86
N LYS A 110 -4.75 0.56 -7.02
CA LYS A 110 -3.94 -0.29 -7.89
C LYS A 110 -3.86 0.32 -9.28
N SER A 111 -2.68 0.21 -9.85
CA SER A 111 -2.36 0.59 -11.23
C SER A 111 -2.20 -0.68 -12.06
N LEU A 112 -2.94 -0.77 -13.16
CA LEU A 112 -2.98 -1.94 -14.02
C LEU A 112 -2.86 -1.51 -15.48
N ILE A 113 -2.09 -2.24 -16.28
CA ILE A 113 -2.03 -2.00 -17.73
C ILE A 113 -3.17 -2.77 -18.39
N TYR A 114 -3.89 -2.06 -19.25
CA TYR A 114 -4.95 -2.61 -20.09
C TYR A 114 -4.57 -2.50 -21.56
N GLU A 115 -5.15 -3.38 -22.35
CA GLU A 115 -4.97 -3.43 -23.79
C GLU A 115 -6.30 -3.55 -24.55
N ASN A 116 -6.28 -3.07 -25.80
CA ASN A 116 -7.33 -3.29 -26.79
C ASN A 116 -6.74 -4.12 -27.95
N PRO A 117 -6.79 -5.46 -27.89
CA PRO A 117 -6.07 -6.31 -28.83
C PRO A 117 -6.60 -6.25 -30.27
N LYS A 118 -7.83 -5.73 -30.45
CA LYS A 118 -8.44 -5.53 -31.77
C LYS A 118 -8.05 -4.21 -32.42
N LEU A 119 -7.42 -3.28 -31.69
CA LEU A 119 -6.96 -2.04 -32.30
C LEU A 119 -5.77 -2.35 -33.24
N PRO A 120 -5.82 -1.93 -34.50
CA PRO A 120 -4.72 -2.13 -35.44
C PRO A 120 -3.44 -1.46 -34.94
N ALA A 121 -2.28 -2.11 -35.13
CA ALA A 121 -1.00 -1.42 -34.97
C ALA A 121 -0.88 -0.31 -36.01
N ASN A 122 -0.30 0.84 -35.63
CA ASN A 122 0.04 1.96 -36.54
C ASN A 122 -1.14 2.67 -37.23
N GLN A 123 -2.36 2.57 -36.70
CA GLN A 123 -3.34 3.61 -37.00
C GLN A 123 -2.92 4.82 -36.17
N GLU A 124 -2.31 5.82 -36.81
CA GLU A 124 -2.28 7.17 -36.28
C GLU A 124 -3.73 7.59 -36.06
N SER A 125 -4.25 7.34 -34.86
CA SER A 125 -5.43 8.04 -34.38
C SER A 125 -5.04 9.50 -34.48
N SER A 126 -5.67 10.26 -35.38
CA SER A 126 -5.38 11.68 -35.58
C SER A 126 -5.72 12.56 -34.36
N GLY A 127 -5.90 11.94 -33.19
CA GLY A 127 -5.96 12.52 -31.87
C GLY A 127 -4.97 11.79 -30.95
N THR A 128 -3.77 12.36 -30.87
CA THR A 128 -2.94 12.54 -29.65
C THR A 128 -2.40 11.39 -28.80
N GLN A 129 -2.81 10.11 -28.87
CA GLN A 129 -2.12 9.04 -28.10
C GLN A 129 -2.55 7.63 -28.53
N ASP A 130 -1.60 6.69 -28.62
CA ASP A 130 -1.90 5.27 -28.87
C ASP A 130 -2.68 4.67 -27.69
N LEU A 131 -4.00 4.46 -27.87
CA LEU A 131 -4.90 3.85 -26.88
C LEU A 131 -4.95 2.32 -26.98
N ARG A 132 -4.04 1.70 -27.73
CA ARG A 132 -3.88 0.24 -27.73
C ARG A 132 -3.48 -0.25 -26.34
N TYR A 133 -2.59 0.46 -25.66
CA TYR A 133 -2.18 0.19 -24.29
C TYR A 133 -2.36 1.45 -23.45
N TYR A 134 -2.88 1.28 -22.23
CA TYR A 134 -3.10 2.39 -21.31
C TYR A 134 -3.05 1.86 -19.88
N LEU A 135 -2.71 2.75 -18.95
CA LEU A 135 -2.67 2.44 -17.53
C LEU A 135 -3.97 2.90 -16.87
N VAL A 136 -4.55 2.05 -16.04
CA VAL A 136 -5.79 2.33 -15.31
C VAL A 136 -5.50 2.32 -13.82
N ILE A 137 -5.90 3.38 -13.12
CA ILE A 137 -5.80 3.51 -11.66
C ILE A 137 -7.19 3.47 -11.05
N VAL A 138 -7.44 2.48 -10.20
CA VAL A 138 -8.69 2.26 -9.48
C VAL A 138 -8.41 1.90 -8.02
N GLN A 139 -9.39 2.10 -7.15
CA GLN A 139 -9.29 1.69 -5.74
C GLN A 139 -9.33 0.16 -5.63
N TYR A 140 -8.69 -0.42 -4.61
CA TYR A 140 -8.75 -1.85 -4.32
C TYR A 140 -10.17 -2.30 -3.97
N ALA A 141 -10.93 -1.46 -3.26
CA ALA A 141 -12.31 -1.69 -2.89
C ALA A 141 -13.29 -1.61 -4.09
N ALA A 142 -12.84 -1.11 -5.24
CA ALA A 142 -13.68 -0.91 -6.42
C ALA A 142 -13.38 -1.93 -7.52
N LYS A 143 -14.40 -2.19 -8.35
CA LYS A 143 -14.27 -3.02 -9.57
C LYS A 143 -14.34 -2.14 -10.80
N LEU A 144 -13.48 -2.40 -11.78
CA LEU A 144 -13.49 -1.68 -13.05
C LEU A 144 -14.75 -2.02 -13.86
N HIS A 145 -15.45 -1.00 -14.32
CA HIS A 145 -16.61 -1.12 -15.20
C HIS A 145 -16.16 -1.07 -16.67
N GLY A 146 -15.86 -2.24 -17.23
CA GLY A 146 -15.33 -2.37 -18.60
C GLY A 146 -16.15 -1.67 -19.70
N GLU A 147 -17.49 -1.71 -19.64
CA GLU A 147 -18.33 -1.03 -20.64
C GLU A 147 -18.22 0.51 -20.56
N LYS A 148 -18.08 1.10 -19.36
CA LYS A 148 -17.86 2.55 -19.21
C LYS A 148 -16.50 2.95 -19.82
N VAL A 149 -15.44 2.17 -19.55
CA VAL A 149 -14.10 2.37 -20.16
C VAL A 149 -14.18 2.25 -21.67
N LYS A 150 -14.85 1.23 -22.19
CA LYS A 150 -15.05 1.01 -23.63
C LYS A 150 -15.77 2.19 -24.29
N ARG A 151 -16.84 2.71 -23.69
CA ARG A 151 -17.55 3.89 -24.19
C ARG A 151 -16.66 5.14 -24.19
N PHE A 152 -15.87 5.32 -23.13
CA PHE A 152 -14.89 6.41 -23.05
C PHE A 152 -13.87 6.31 -24.19
N LEU A 153 -13.19 5.17 -24.35
CA LEU A 153 -12.18 4.97 -25.38
C LEU A 153 -12.72 5.20 -26.80
N HIS A 154 -13.93 4.70 -27.07
CA HIS A 154 -14.61 4.93 -28.34
C HIS A 154 -14.88 6.41 -28.59
N LYS A 155 -15.40 7.12 -27.59
CA LYS A 155 -15.66 8.57 -27.65
C LYS A 155 -14.38 9.36 -27.87
N THR A 156 -13.28 8.99 -27.20
CA THR A 156 -11.99 9.67 -27.29
C THR A 156 -11.31 9.46 -28.65
N ASN A 157 -11.42 8.27 -29.24
CA ASN A 157 -10.82 7.99 -30.54
C ASN A 157 -11.62 8.57 -31.73
N GLY A 158 -12.95 8.59 -31.66
CA GLY A 158 -13.83 9.26 -32.62
C GLY A 158 -13.90 8.69 -34.06
N LYS A 159 -13.01 7.76 -34.44
CA LYS A 159 -12.88 7.26 -35.83
C LYS A 159 -13.20 5.78 -36.03
N LEU A 160 -12.84 4.95 -35.06
CA LEU A 160 -12.99 3.51 -35.13
C LEU A 160 -14.32 3.09 -34.48
N GLY A 161 -14.95 2.07 -35.04
CA GLY A 161 -16.18 1.53 -34.49
C GLY A 161 -15.99 0.94 -33.08
N ILE A 162 -17.06 0.97 -32.28
CA ILE A 162 -17.06 0.51 -30.88
C ILE A 162 -16.59 -0.95 -30.70
N GLN A 163 -16.68 -1.78 -31.74
CA GLN A 163 -16.26 -3.19 -31.72
C GLN A 163 -14.76 -3.41 -31.54
N TYR A 164 -13.94 -2.40 -31.85
CA TYR A 164 -12.48 -2.44 -31.72
C TYR A 164 -12.01 -2.20 -30.28
N PHE A 165 -12.84 -1.56 -29.45
CA PHE A 165 -12.56 -1.30 -28.05
C PHE A 165 -13.04 -2.47 -27.20
N ARG A 166 -12.14 -3.42 -26.95
CA ARG A 166 -12.38 -4.57 -26.07
C ARG A 166 -11.35 -4.53 -24.95
N PRO A 167 -11.56 -3.68 -23.93
CA PRO A 167 -10.60 -3.50 -22.86
C PRO A 167 -10.41 -4.82 -22.10
N ARG A 168 -9.16 -5.25 -22.00
CA ARG A 168 -8.73 -6.41 -21.21
C ARG A 168 -7.47 -6.05 -20.45
N GLN A 169 -7.29 -6.62 -19.27
CA GLN A 169 -6.03 -6.46 -18.56
C GLN A 169 -4.92 -7.14 -19.38
N ALA A 170 -3.81 -6.44 -19.56
CA ALA A 170 -2.66 -6.98 -20.29
C ALA A 170 -2.06 -8.18 -19.55
N ALA A 171 -1.53 -9.13 -20.30
CA ALA A 171 -0.79 -10.25 -19.75
C ALA A 171 0.45 -9.75 -18.96
N PHE A 172 0.89 -10.55 -17.98
CA PHE A 172 2.04 -10.25 -17.12
C PHE A 172 3.27 -9.76 -17.91
N GLU A 173 3.68 -10.52 -18.92
CA GLU A 173 4.87 -10.22 -19.75
C GLU A 173 4.73 -8.90 -20.50
N THR A 174 3.52 -8.60 -21.00
CA THR A 174 3.25 -7.34 -21.71
C THR A 174 3.25 -6.16 -20.74
N SER A 175 2.64 -6.34 -19.56
CA SER A 175 2.64 -5.34 -18.49
C SER A 175 4.07 -5.03 -18.03
N GLU A 176 4.89 -6.05 -17.80
CA GLU A 176 6.29 -5.87 -17.38
C GLU A 176 7.11 -5.19 -18.48
N LYS A 177 6.94 -5.62 -19.74
CA LYS A 177 7.64 -5.00 -20.88
C LYS A 177 7.32 -3.52 -21.05
N LEU A 178 6.06 -3.13 -20.84
CA LEU A 178 5.59 -1.74 -20.99
C LEU A 178 5.91 -0.88 -19.76
N SER A 179 5.70 -1.41 -18.56
CA SER A 179 5.91 -0.65 -17.32
C SER A 179 7.37 -0.61 -16.89
N GLY A 180 8.13 -1.68 -17.14
CA GLY A 180 9.45 -1.90 -16.53
C GLY A 180 9.38 -2.43 -15.10
N TYR A 181 8.21 -2.85 -14.62
CA TYR A 181 7.99 -3.33 -13.25
C TYR A 181 7.38 -4.73 -13.22
N PRO A 182 7.72 -5.56 -12.22
CA PRO A 182 7.05 -6.84 -12.01
C PRO A 182 5.56 -6.64 -11.64
N SER A 183 4.75 -7.68 -11.83
CA SER A 183 3.32 -7.61 -11.47
C SER A 183 3.11 -7.30 -10.00
N GLY A 184 2.06 -6.51 -9.72
CA GLY A 184 1.76 -6.02 -8.37
C GLY A 184 2.59 -4.80 -7.95
N SER A 185 3.57 -4.40 -8.76
CA SER A 185 4.47 -3.27 -8.48
C SER A 185 4.32 -2.12 -9.48
N VAL A 186 3.46 -2.29 -10.48
CA VAL A 186 3.21 -1.29 -11.53
C VAL A 186 2.80 0.03 -10.90
N THR A 187 3.45 1.10 -11.36
CA THR A 187 3.18 2.49 -10.95
C THR A 187 3.18 3.37 -12.20
N PRO A 188 2.36 4.44 -12.27
CA PRO A 188 2.35 5.37 -13.41
C PRO A 188 3.63 6.22 -13.55
N VAL A 189 4.47 6.24 -12.51
CA VAL A 189 5.74 6.98 -12.47
C VAL A 189 6.86 6.08 -12.98
N GLY A 190 7.83 6.61 -13.75
CA GLY A 190 9.01 5.84 -14.14
C GLY A 190 8.77 4.74 -15.17
N LEU A 191 7.59 4.74 -15.82
CA LEU A 191 7.21 3.77 -16.84
C LEU A 191 8.28 3.69 -17.95
N LYS A 192 8.63 2.48 -18.35
CA LYS A 192 9.56 2.23 -19.47
C LYS A 192 9.02 2.78 -20.80
N THR A 193 7.72 2.62 -21.02
CA THR A 193 7.00 3.22 -22.16
C THR A 193 5.96 4.19 -21.62
N PRO A 194 5.95 5.47 -22.05
CA PRO A 194 4.89 6.40 -21.69
C PRO A 194 3.52 5.87 -22.14
N LEU A 195 2.56 5.78 -21.21
CA LEU A 195 1.21 5.31 -21.48
C LEU A 195 0.17 6.38 -21.10
N PRO A 196 -0.94 6.49 -21.85
CA PRO A 196 -2.10 7.23 -21.41
C PRO A 196 -2.60 6.68 -20.06
N ILE A 197 -2.99 7.57 -19.15
CA ILE A 197 -3.46 7.19 -17.81
C ILE A 197 -4.95 7.47 -17.71
N ILE A 198 -5.72 6.47 -17.30
CA ILE A 198 -7.11 6.60 -16.88
C ILE A 198 -7.16 6.53 -15.36
N LEU A 199 -7.67 7.59 -14.73
CA LEU A 199 -7.88 7.68 -13.29
C LEU A 199 -9.37 7.52 -12.98
N SER A 200 -9.72 6.65 -12.04
CA SER A 200 -11.11 6.58 -11.55
C SER A 200 -11.56 7.92 -11.00
N HIS A 201 -12.75 8.35 -11.40
CA HIS A 201 -13.38 9.54 -10.86
C HIS A 201 -13.60 9.53 -9.34
N GLU A 202 -13.68 8.35 -8.72
CA GLU A 202 -13.80 8.24 -7.25
C GLU A 202 -12.48 8.57 -6.56
N ILE A 203 -11.33 8.31 -7.21
CA ILE A 203 -10.01 8.74 -6.69
C ILE A 203 -9.90 10.26 -6.72
N ALA A 204 -10.38 10.89 -7.80
CA ALA A 204 -10.40 12.35 -7.94
C ALA A 204 -11.28 13.07 -6.90
N LYS A 205 -12.13 12.35 -6.17
CA LYS A 205 -13.02 12.87 -5.13
C LYS A 205 -12.56 12.53 -3.71
N LEU A 206 -11.41 11.87 -3.53
CA LEU A 206 -10.96 11.41 -2.23
C LEU A 206 -10.84 12.57 -1.24
N GLN A 207 -11.23 12.29 0.00
CA GLN A 207 -11.06 13.15 1.14
C GLN A 207 -10.54 12.31 2.31
N PRO A 208 -9.32 12.56 2.81
CA PRO A 208 -8.35 13.57 2.34
C PRO A 208 -7.85 13.36 0.89
N ASP A 209 -7.33 14.43 0.27
CA ASP A 209 -6.74 14.42 -1.08
C ASP A 209 -5.40 13.68 -1.11
N PHE A 210 -5.42 12.37 -0.91
CA PHE A 210 -4.23 11.53 -0.91
C PHE A 210 -4.59 10.09 -1.31
N PHE A 211 -3.68 9.37 -1.96
CA PHE A 211 -3.89 7.96 -2.25
C PHE A 211 -2.58 7.21 -2.33
N TRP A 212 -2.64 5.90 -2.08
CA TRP A 212 -1.52 4.98 -2.15
C TRP A 212 -1.65 4.04 -3.34
N MET A 213 -0.53 3.71 -3.99
CA MET A 213 -0.47 2.73 -5.07
C MET A 213 0.88 1.98 -5.07
N GLY A 214 1.11 1.13 -6.07
CA GLY A 214 2.40 0.47 -6.27
C GLY A 214 3.54 1.47 -6.39
N GLY A 215 4.70 1.16 -5.80
CA GLY A 215 5.89 2.01 -5.78
C GLY A 215 7.02 1.53 -6.70
N GLY A 216 6.76 0.67 -7.68
CA GLY A 216 7.80 0.12 -8.57
C GLY A 216 8.51 -1.13 -8.03
N GLU A 217 8.25 -1.52 -6.77
CA GLU A 217 8.72 -2.77 -6.17
C GLU A 217 7.57 -3.46 -5.42
N GLU A 218 7.67 -4.77 -5.20
CA GLU A 218 6.55 -5.60 -4.71
C GLU A 218 6.00 -5.08 -3.36
N PHE A 219 6.91 -4.81 -2.44
CA PHE A 219 6.60 -4.33 -1.10
C PHE A 219 6.79 -2.82 -0.93
N LEU A 220 7.01 -2.08 -2.01
CA LEU A 220 7.10 -0.63 -1.96
C LEU A 220 5.78 0.01 -2.40
N LYS A 221 5.32 1.00 -1.65
CA LYS A 221 4.13 1.79 -1.95
C LYS A 221 4.50 3.25 -2.10
N LEU A 222 3.84 3.89 -3.08
CA LEU A 222 3.98 5.31 -3.37
C LEU A 222 2.66 6.00 -3.02
N GLY A 223 2.74 7.02 -2.16
CA GLY A 223 1.64 7.88 -1.76
C GLY A 223 1.77 9.26 -2.39
N LEU A 224 0.68 9.78 -2.94
CA LEU A 224 0.62 11.08 -3.62
C LEU A 224 -0.69 11.82 -3.29
N HIS A 225 -0.63 13.15 -3.30
CA HIS A 225 -1.84 13.97 -3.42
C HIS A 225 -2.47 13.77 -4.80
N VAL A 226 -3.81 13.65 -4.86
CA VAL A 226 -4.50 13.43 -6.14
C VAL A 226 -4.36 14.68 -7.01
N SER A 227 -4.45 15.87 -6.43
CA SER A 227 -4.21 17.15 -7.12
C SER A 227 -2.84 17.21 -7.79
N ASP A 228 -1.76 16.99 -7.05
CA ASP A 228 -0.40 16.98 -7.59
C ASP A 228 -0.22 15.93 -8.71
N PHE A 229 -0.79 14.73 -8.53
CA PHE A 229 -0.74 13.69 -9.55
C PHE A 229 -1.48 14.08 -10.83
N VAL A 230 -2.69 14.63 -10.69
CA VAL A 230 -3.50 15.10 -11.82
C VAL A 230 -2.77 16.22 -12.56
N ASP A 231 -2.12 17.13 -11.83
CA ASP A 231 -1.38 18.23 -12.43
C ASP A 231 -0.13 17.77 -13.18
N ALA A 232 0.63 16.84 -12.61
CA ALA A 232 1.89 16.35 -13.16
C ALA A 232 1.71 15.36 -14.34
N TYR A 233 0.67 14.52 -14.29
CA TYR A 233 0.50 13.41 -15.23
C TYR A 233 -0.68 13.57 -16.19
N LYS A 234 -1.55 14.57 -15.97
CA LYS A 234 -2.71 14.87 -16.82
C LYS A 234 -3.54 13.62 -17.20
N PRO A 235 -3.96 12.79 -16.24
CA PRO A 235 -4.72 11.59 -16.52
C PRO A 235 -6.14 11.94 -17.03
N PHE A 236 -6.74 11.03 -17.80
CA PHE A 236 -8.16 11.07 -18.07
C PHE A 236 -8.93 10.65 -16.83
N ILE A 237 -9.68 11.58 -16.24
CA ILE A 237 -10.58 11.27 -15.12
C ILE A 237 -11.88 10.70 -15.70
N VAL A 238 -12.18 9.45 -15.37
CA VAL A 238 -13.29 8.70 -16.00
C VAL A 238 -14.15 8.04 -14.93
N ASP A 239 -15.47 8.13 -15.11
CA ASP A 239 -16.40 7.25 -14.40
C ASP A 239 -16.22 5.82 -14.93
N CYS A 240 -15.41 5.02 -14.22
CA CYS A 240 -15.01 3.70 -14.65
C CYS A 240 -15.09 2.63 -13.56
N THR A 241 -15.72 2.92 -12.42
CA THR A 241 -15.87 1.96 -11.31
C THR A 241 -17.33 1.73 -10.94
N TYR A 242 -17.58 0.63 -10.22
CA TYR A 242 -18.81 0.36 -9.46
C TYR A 242 -18.65 0.79 -8.01
#